data_AF-A0A396GU78-F1
#
_entry.id   AF-A0A396GU78-F1
#
_cell.length_a   1.000
_cell.length_b   1.000
_cell.length_c   1.000
_cell.angle_alpha   90.00
_cell.angle_beta   90.00
_cell.angle_gamma   90.00
#
_symmetry.space_group_name_H-M   'P 1'
#
loop_
_entity.id
_entity.type
_entity.pdbx_description
1 polymer ?
#
loop_
_entity_poly.entity_id
_entity_poly.type
_entity_poly.pdbx_seq_one_letter_code
_entity_poly.pdbx_strand_id
1 'polypeptide(L)' 'MLSAETSGYDISEAVPFVGWGPKGGKQIQSAAGTLTFNRNSMCGQPARTVGWRDPGFIHTSFLKELWPNMR' A
#
# COMPACT_ATOMS: atom_id res chain seq x y z
N MET A 1 -3.95 11.49 -6.60
CA MET A 1 -4.50 10.80 -5.42
C MET A 1 -3.57 9.66 -5.03
N LEU A 2 -3.51 9.28 -3.76
CA LEU A 2 -2.72 8.13 -3.31
C LEU A 2 -3.67 7.03 -2.83
N SER A 3 -3.39 5.79 -3.23
CA SER A 3 -4.06 4.60 -2.70
C SER A 3 -3.08 3.87 -1.78
N ALA A 4 -3.52 3.50 -0.58
CA ALA A 4 -2.75 2.75 0.39
C ALA A 4 -3.55 1.53 0.84
N GLU A 5 -2.93 0.35 0.86
CA GLU A 5 -3.54 -0.90 1.27
C GLU A 5 -2.52 -1.78 2.01
N THR A 6 -3.00 -2.77 2.76
CA THR A 6 -2.18 -3.68 3.55
C THR A 6 -2.40 -5.12 3.09
N SER A 7 -1.33 -5.84 2.79
CA SER A 7 -1.39 -7.25 2.43
C SER A 7 -0.35 -8.08 3.17
N GLY A 8 -0.45 -9.41 3.03
CA GLY A 8 0.55 -10.35 3.54
C GLY A 8 1.68 -10.67 2.57
N TYR A 9 1.70 -10.07 1.37
CA TYR A 9 2.66 -10.40 0.32
C TYR A 9 3.80 -9.39 0.23
N ASP A 10 5.03 -9.88 0.32
CA ASP A 10 6.24 -9.10 0.00
C ASP A 10 6.40 -8.92 -1.51
N ILE A 11 7.25 -7.96 -1.91
CA ILE A 11 7.63 -7.73 -3.31
C ILE A 11 8.32 -8.93 -3.97
N SER A 12 8.89 -9.84 -3.16
CA SER A 12 9.48 -11.10 -3.64
C SER A 12 8.43 -12.18 -3.92
N GLU A 13 7.23 -12.06 -3.35
CA GLU A 13 6.14 -13.02 -3.50
C GLU A 13 5.13 -12.58 -4.57
N ALA A 14 4.84 -11.28 -4.63
CA ALA A 14 3.91 -10.70 -5.61
C ALA A 14 4.32 -9.28 -6.02
N VAL A 15 3.98 -8.90 -7.25
CA VAL A 15 4.18 -7.53 -7.75
C VAL A 15 2.93 -6.69 -7.43
N PRO A 16 3.01 -5.68 -6.54
CA PRO A 16 1.84 -4.92 -6.14
C PRO A 16 1.52 -3.80 -7.14
N PHE A 17 0.24 -3.68 -7.49
CA PHE A 17 -0.26 -2.64 -8.38
C PHE A 17 -1.71 -2.28 -8.03
N VAL A 18 -2.14 -1.09 -8.45
CA VAL A 18 -3.55 -0.68 -8.41
C VAL A 18 -4.07 -0.60 -9.83
N GLY A 19 -5.15 -1.32 -10.11
CA GLY A 19 -5.95 -1.18 -11.32
C GLY A 19 -6.99 -0.09 -11.13
N TRP A 20 -6.97 0.94 -11.99
CA TRP A 20 -7.87 2.08 -11.84
C TRP A 20 -8.14 2.79 -13.17
N GLY A 21 -9.22 3.57 -13.20
CA GLY A 21 -9.66 4.33 -14.35
C GLY A 21 -11.12 4.75 -14.18
N PRO A 22 -11.64 5.65 -15.03
CA PRO A 22 -13.01 6.11 -14.94
C PRO A 22 -13.98 4.94 -15.08
N LYS A 23 -15.13 5.03 -14.41
CA LYS A 23 -16.15 3.98 -14.47
C LYS A 23 -16.63 3.76 -15.92
N GLY A 24 -16.60 2.51 -16.37
CA GLY A 24 -16.98 2.14 -17.76
C GLY A 24 -15.93 2.51 -18.83
N GLY A 25 -14.79 3.10 -18.42
CA GLY A 25 -13.67 3.39 -19.29
C GLY A 25 -12.52 2.40 -19.17
N LYS A 26 -11.43 2.69 -19.88
CA LYS A 26 -10.20 1.90 -19.84
C LYS A 26 -9.59 1.94 -18.44
N GLN A 27 -9.31 0.75 -17.90
CA GLN A 27 -8.52 0.59 -16.69
C GLN A 27 -7.04 0.54 -17.03
N ILE A 28 -6.22 1.19 -16.21
CA ILE A 28 -4.77 1.16 -16.29
C ILE A 28 -4.19 0.63 -14.98
N GLN A 29 -2.97 0.12 -15.03
CA GLN A 29 -2.24 -0.33 -13.85
C GLN A 29 -1.22 0.72 -13.46
N SER A 30 -1.15 1.01 -12.16
CA SER A 30 -0.07 1.80 -11.57
C SER A 30 0.66 0.95 -10.54
N ALA A 31 1.97 0.87 -10.67
CA ALA A 31 2.80 0.15 -9.71
C ALA A 31 2.63 0.75 -8.30
N ALA A 32 2.75 -0.10 -7.28
CA ALA A 32 2.78 0.32 -5.90
C ALA A 32 4.18 0.13 -5.31
N GLY A 33 4.65 1.09 -4.52
CA GLY A 33 5.80 0.91 -3.65
C GLY A 33 5.38 0.21 -2.36
N THR A 34 6.21 -0.70 -1.87
CA THR A 34 5.95 -1.45 -0.64
C THR A 34 6.81 -0.96 0.50
N LEU A 35 6.21 -0.77 1.67
CA LEU A 35 6.88 -0.45 2.92
C LEU A 35 6.43 -1.42 4.01
N THR A 36 7.32 -1.71 4.94
CA THR A 36 7.00 -2.44 6.17
C THR A 36 7.93 -1.96 7.28
N PHE A 37 7.68 -2.38 8.51
CA PHE A 37 8.55 -2.15 9.66
C PHE A 37 8.48 -3.37 10.57
N ASN A 38 9.56 -3.61 11.31
CA ASN A 38 9.63 -4.74 12.23
C ASN A 38 9.54 -4.27 13.68
N ARG A 39 9.49 -5.23 14.61
CA ARG A 39 9.39 -4.96 16.05
C ARG A 39 10.49 -4.02 16.55
N ASN A 40 11.71 -4.17 16.03
CA ASN A 40 12.86 -3.39 16.46
C ASN A 40 12.89 -1.97 15.90
N SER A 41 12.08 -1.67 14.88
CA SER A 41 11.83 -0.30 14.41
C SER A 41 11.08 0.54 15.45
N MET A 42 10.44 -0.08 16.45
CA MET A 42 9.72 0.62 17.51
C MET A 42 10.68 1.16 18.59
N CYS A 43 10.36 2.34 19.12
CA CYS A 43 11.19 3.02 20.12
C CYS A 43 11.18 2.34 21.50
N GLY A 44 10.10 1.67 21.90
CA GLY A 44 9.97 1.12 23.26
C GLY A 44 8.68 0.36 23.53
N GLN A 45 8.44 0.02 24.79
CA GLN A 45 7.23 -0.68 25.23
C GLN A 45 5.98 0.22 25.11
N PRO A 46 4.78 -0.32 24.83
CA PRO A 46 4.48 -1.73 24.56
C PRO A 46 4.67 -2.11 23.08
N ALA A 47 4.86 -1.13 22.19
CA ALA A 47 4.96 -1.33 20.74
C ALA A 47 6.12 -2.27 20.36
N ARG A 48 7.23 -2.26 21.11
CA ARG A 48 8.36 -3.18 20.95
C ARG A 48 8.20 -4.51 21.71
N THR A 49 7.20 -4.65 22.57
CA THR A 49 7.01 -5.82 23.44
C THR A 49 5.64 -6.49 23.23
N VAL A 50 4.77 -6.47 24.23
CA VAL A 50 3.52 -7.23 24.24
C VAL A 50 2.48 -6.67 23.27
N GLY A 51 2.61 -5.39 22.90
CA GLY A 51 1.73 -4.75 21.93
C GLY A 51 2.14 -4.98 20.48
N TRP A 52 3.29 -5.62 20.22
CA TRP A 52 3.74 -5.86 18.86
C TRP A 52 2.90 -6.91 18.14
N ARG A 53 2.47 -6.58 16.92
CA ARG A 53 1.95 -7.50 15.92
C ARG A 53 2.57 -7.13 14.58
N ASP A 54 2.89 -8.15 13.78
CA ASP A 54 3.43 -7.95 12.45
C ASP A 54 2.39 -7.21 11.58
N PRO A 55 2.77 -6.09 10.93
CA PRO A 55 1.83 -5.30 10.15
C PRO A 55 1.61 -5.85 8.72
N GLY A 56 2.33 -6.89 8.30
CA GLY A 56 2.43 -7.29 6.91
C GLY A 56 3.16 -6.24 6.08
N PHE A 57 2.61 -5.93 4.90
CA PHE A 57 3.20 -5.02 3.93
C PHE A 57 2.21 -3.93 3.52
N ILE A 58 2.66 -2.68 3.53
CA ILE A 58 1.87 -1.51 3.14
C ILE A 58 2.24 -1.15 1.71
N HIS A 59 1.27 -1.23 0.80
CA HIS A 59 1.45 -0.92 -0.62
C HIS A 59 0.86 0.46 -0.91
N THR A 60 1.66 1.35 -1.52
CA THR A 60 1.25 2.71 -1.86
C THR A 60 1.39 2.97 -3.36
N SER A 61 0.33 3.42 -4.02
CA SER A 61 0.34 3.76 -5.45
C SER A 61 -0.14 5.18 -5.69
N PHE A 62 0.44 5.83 -6.70
CA PHE A 62 0.09 7.18 -7.11
C PHE A 62 -0.82 7.16 -8.35
N LEU A 63 -2.05 7.64 -8.16
CA LEU A 63 -3.03 7.87 -9.23
C LEU A 63 -2.82 9.31 -9.75
N LYS A 64 -2.23 9.41 -10.96
CA LYS A 64 -1.84 10.68 -11.60
C LYS A 64 -2.82 11.06 -12.71
N GLU A 65 -2.74 12.29 -13.24
CA GLU A 65 -3.53 12.72 -14.41
C GLU A 65 -5.05 12.58 -14.23
N LEU A 66 -5.50 12.79 -12.99
CA LEU A 66 -6.91 12.77 -12.65
C LEU A 66 -7.60 14.03 -13.15
N TRP A 67 -8.83 13.85 -13.64
CA TRP A 67 -9.70 14.94 -14.06
C TRP A 67 -10.55 15.39 -12.87
N PRO A 68 -10.67 16.71 -12.61
CA PRO A 68 -11.52 17.19 -11.54
C PRO A 68 -12.97 16.69 -11.69
N ASN A 69 -13.57 16.28 -10.58
CA ASN A 69 -14.97 15.83 -10.48
C ASN A 69 -15.35 14.57 -11.29
N MET A 70 -14.39 13.88 -11.91
CA MET A 70 -14.61 12.60 -12.57
C MET A 70 -14.65 11.47 -11.53
N ARG A 71 -15.55 10.50 -11.74
CA ARG A 71 -15.70 9.31 -10.88
C ARG A 71 -15.16 8.05 -11.54
#